data_AF-A0A2G6FSC4-F1
#
_entry.id   AF-A0A2G6FSC4-F1
#
_cell.length_a   1.000
_cell.length_b   1.000
_cell.length_c   1.000
_cell.angle_alpha   90.00
_cell.angle_beta   90.00
_cell.angle_gamma   90.00
#
_symmetry.space_group_name_H-M   'P 1'
#
loop_
_entity.id
_entity.type
_entity.pdbx_description
1 polymer ?
#
loop_
_entity_poly.entity_id
_entity_poly.type
_entity_poly.pdbx_seq_one_letter_code
_entity_poly.pdbx_strand_id
1 'polypeptide(L)'
;MDKKDSQEPSIKEFRHKAEMPLLTLGYVLTALVTVGCLLVIATDGELKEWTTTVLLGLLSPVFAVFVLRYLYFQKISNGIELTKRQFPELYEIYHELALKMGFKNGTENPVPPLYLVNGNGVMNAFAAKCALYEKYVVLHSDIVDIAYVHGNFGALKFVMAHELGHVKCNHVNLRRLICQPIMTMLFLNKSVIRAQEYTADRVASYYAPDEVMGMLYLFAGKNLGKHVNIDEYFRTIEQYEKNKWLKLVNFRSDHAVGYRRMRALYKTQTQGWDVHGEML
;
A
#
# COMPACT_ATOMS: atom_id res chain seq x y z
N MET A 1 33.74 -2.15 -14.41
CA MET A 1 33.74 -2.07 -12.95
C MET A 1 32.59 -2.90 -12.45
N ASP A 2 32.90 -3.92 -11.66
CA ASP A 2 32.13 -5.14 -11.48
C ASP A 2 30.68 -4.93 -11.05
N LYS A 3 29.75 -5.58 -11.77
CA LYS A 3 28.41 -5.92 -11.27
C LYS A 3 28.63 -6.84 -10.07
N LYS A 4 28.68 -6.26 -8.88
CA LYS A 4 28.49 -7.00 -7.64
C LYS A 4 27.13 -7.71 -7.79
N ASP A 5 27.13 -9.04 -7.72
CA ASP A 5 25.92 -9.82 -7.45
C ASP A 5 25.34 -9.31 -6.12
N SER A 6 24.55 -8.24 -6.17
CA SER A 6 23.72 -7.85 -5.05
C SER A 6 22.54 -8.81 -5.07
N GLN A 7 22.63 -9.84 -4.23
CA GLN A 7 21.51 -10.69 -3.90
C GLN A 7 20.28 -9.79 -3.65
N GLU A 8 19.16 -10.10 -4.29
CA GLU A 8 17.92 -9.32 -4.14
C GLU A 8 17.61 -9.14 -2.65
N PRO A 9 17.27 -7.92 -2.19
CA PRO A 9 16.95 -7.69 -0.80
C PRO A 9 15.82 -8.61 -0.34
N SER A 10 15.98 -9.18 0.83
CA SER A 10 14.94 -9.97 1.47
C SER A 10 13.72 -9.10 1.79
N ILE A 11 12.55 -9.73 1.94
CA ILE A 11 11.34 -9.02 2.39
C ILE A 11 11.58 -8.29 3.72
N LYS A 12 12.42 -8.83 4.60
CA LYS A 12 12.75 -8.21 5.89
C LYS A 12 13.50 -6.90 5.70
N GLU A 13 14.39 -6.83 4.71
CA GLU A 13 15.14 -5.60 4.40
C GLU A 13 14.23 -4.55 3.76
N PHE A 14 13.29 -4.96 2.90
CA PHE A 14 12.28 -4.07 2.33
C PHE A 14 11.28 -3.49 3.34
N ARG A 15 11.02 -4.19 4.45
CA ARG A 15 10.08 -3.71 5.47
C ARG A 15 10.57 -2.44 6.17
N HIS A 16 9.67 -1.49 6.33
CA HIS A 16 9.89 -0.34 7.16
C HIS A 16 10.14 -0.77 8.62
N LYS A 17 11.09 -0.11 9.30
CA LYS A 17 11.53 -0.47 10.67
C LYS A 17 10.38 -0.50 11.69
N ALA A 18 9.36 0.33 11.50
CA ALA A 18 8.20 0.39 12.38
C ALA A 18 7.11 -0.65 12.07
N GLU A 19 7.12 -1.28 10.89
CA GLU A 19 5.99 -2.11 10.45
C GLU A 19 5.81 -3.35 11.35
N MET A 20 6.86 -4.17 11.51
CA MET A 20 6.77 -5.39 12.32
C MET A 20 6.61 -5.10 13.82
N PRO A 21 7.33 -4.14 14.44
CA PRO A 21 7.11 -3.79 15.84
C PRO A 21 5.68 -3.36 16.14
N LEU A 22 5.04 -2.55 15.26
CA LEU A 22 3.65 -2.12 15.45
C LEU A 22 2.68 -3.30 15.34
N LEU A 23 2.91 -4.23 14.40
CA LEU A 23 2.08 -5.44 14.28
C LEU A 23 2.25 -6.37 15.48
N THR A 24 3.49 -6.60 15.93
CA THR A 24 3.78 -7.40 17.13
C THR A 24 3.11 -6.80 18.37
N LEU A 25 3.21 -5.48 18.55
CA LEU A 25 2.49 -4.78 19.61
C LEU A 25 0.99 -5.01 19.51
N GLY A 26 0.40 -4.86 18.33
CA GLY A 26 -1.02 -5.11 18.10
C GLY A 26 -1.44 -6.53 18.48
N TYR A 27 -0.69 -7.54 18.05
CA TYR A 27 -0.98 -8.94 18.40
C TYR A 27 -0.86 -9.23 19.89
N VAL A 28 0.18 -8.70 20.55
CA VAL A 28 0.38 -8.87 22.00
C VAL A 28 -0.77 -8.21 22.76
N LEU A 29 -1.14 -6.99 22.40
CA LEU A 29 -2.25 -6.28 23.04
C LEU A 29 -3.59 -7.00 22.83
N THR A 30 -3.84 -7.48 21.60
CA THR A 30 -5.03 -8.30 21.32
C THR A 30 -5.06 -9.56 22.18
N ALA A 31 -3.93 -10.27 22.31
CA ALA A 31 -3.84 -11.48 23.13
C ALA A 31 -4.09 -11.17 24.61
N LEU A 32 -3.48 -10.11 25.15
CA LEU A 32 -3.67 -9.69 26.54
C LEU A 32 -5.12 -9.32 26.85
N VAL A 33 -5.76 -8.54 25.96
CA VAL A 33 -7.18 -8.17 26.12
C VAL A 33 -8.06 -9.42 26.05
N THR A 34 -7.79 -10.33 25.11
CA THR A 34 -8.57 -11.56 24.97
C THR A 34 -8.47 -12.43 26.21
N VAL A 35 -7.27 -12.66 26.75
CA VAL A 35 -7.07 -13.42 27.99
C VAL A 35 -7.75 -12.73 29.18
N GLY A 36 -7.61 -11.40 29.29
CA GLY A 36 -8.28 -10.62 30.32
C GLY A 36 -9.81 -10.77 30.28
N CYS A 37 -10.41 -10.71 29.09
CA CYS A 37 -11.85 -10.94 28.93
C CYS A 37 -12.26 -12.36 29.33
N LEU A 38 -11.50 -13.38 28.93
CA LEU A 38 -11.78 -14.77 29.29
C LEU A 38 -11.75 -14.99 30.81
N LEU A 39 -10.82 -14.34 31.51
CA LEU A 39 -10.75 -14.37 32.97
C LEU A 39 -11.97 -13.70 33.62
N VAL A 40 -12.37 -12.53 33.12
CA VAL A 40 -13.56 -11.82 33.62
C VAL A 40 -14.81 -12.68 33.46
N ILE A 41 -15.00 -13.29 32.29
CA ILE A 41 -16.11 -14.23 32.03
C ILE A 41 -16.03 -15.43 32.98
N ALA A 42 -14.84 -16.01 33.18
CA ALA A 42 -14.65 -17.17 34.06
C ALA A 42 -14.91 -16.87 35.55
N THR A 43 -14.85 -15.59 35.94
CA THR A 43 -15.17 -15.12 37.30
C THR A 43 -16.58 -14.52 37.43
N ASP A 44 -17.47 -14.79 36.47
CA ASP A 44 -18.82 -14.23 36.40
C ASP A 44 -18.87 -12.68 36.44
N GLY A 45 -17.82 -12.04 35.94
CA GLY A 45 -17.72 -10.58 35.86
C GLY A 45 -18.34 -10.02 34.57
N GLU A 46 -18.76 -8.76 34.63
CA GLU A 46 -19.32 -8.06 33.46
C GLU A 46 -18.22 -7.49 32.57
N LEU A 47 -18.33 -7.73 31.26
CA LEU A 47 -17.45 -7.14 30.26
C LEU A 47 -17.83 -5.69 29.99
N LYS A 48 -16.82 -4.82 29.85
CA LYS A 48 -17.04 -3.46 29.37
C LYS A 48 -17.38 -3.47 27.88
N GLU A 49 -18.16 -2.50 27.44
CA GLU A 49 -18.59 -2.38 26.04
C GLU A 49 -17.39 -2.44 25.05
N TRP A 50 -16.32 -1.70 25.35
CA TRP A 50 -15.12 -1.67 24.51
C TRP A 50 -14.40 -3.04 24.43
N THR A 51 -14.42 -3.84 25.50
CA THR A 51 -13.83 -5.19 25.48
C THR A 51 -14.63 -6.13 24.59
N THR A 52 -15.96 -6.00 24.60
CA THR A 52 -16.85 -6.75 23.70
C THR A 52 -16.58 -6.39 22.23
N THR A 53 -16.36 -5.12 21.91
CA THR A 53 -15.98 -4.69 20.55
C THR A 53 -14.67 -5.34 20.09
N VAL A 54 -13.65 -5.41 20.96
CA VAL A 54 -12.37 -6.06 20.62
C VAL A 54 -12.56 -7.56 20.39
N LEU A 55 -13.36 -8.24 21.22
CA LEU A 55 -13.66 -9.67 21.07
C LEU A 55 -14.42 -9.97 19.77
N LEU A 56 -15.47 -9.20 19.46
CA LEU A 56 -16.19 -9.31 18.20
C LEU A 56 -15.26 -9.06 17.01
N GLY A 57 -14.31 -8.13 17.17
CA GLY A 57 -13.28 -7.84 16.20
C GLY A 57 -12.34 -9.01 15.90
N LEU A 58 -12.20 -10.02 16.78
CA LEU A 58 -11.46 -11.24 16.48
C LEU A 58 -12.11 -12.08 15.37
N LEU A 59 -13.42 -11.92 15.17
CA LEU A 59 -14.16 -12.54 14.06
C LEU A 59 -13.99 -11.78 12.74
N SER A 60 -13.29 -10.63 12.74
CA SER A 60 -13.07 -9.82 11.54
C SER A 60 -12.43 -10.58 10.37
N PRO A 61 -11.48 -11.53 10.54
CA PRO A 61 -10.96 -12.29 9.41
C PRO A 61 -12.02 -13.20 8.79
N VAL A 62 -12.92 -13.77 9.59
CA VAL A 62 -14.01 -14.63 9.11
C VAL A 62 -14.99 -13.80 8.29
N PHE A 63 -15.43 -12.66 8.82
CA PHE A 63 -16.32 -11.76 8.10
C PHE A 63 -15.65 -11.19 6.83
N ALA A 64 -14.37 -10.87 6.91
CA ALA A 64 -13.59 -10.36 5.79
C ALA A 64 -13.56 -11.36 4.62
N VAL A 65 -13.48 -12.67 4.85
CA VAL A 65 -13.54 -13.65 3.75
C VAL A 65 -14.79 -13.46 2.89
N PHE A 66 -15.97 -13.26 3.49
CA PHE A 66 -17.22 -13.06 2.76
C PHE A 66 -17.26 -11.71 2.06
N VAL A 67 -16.87 -10.64 2.76
CA VAL A 67 -16.84 -9.28 2.21
C VAL A 67 -15.86 -9.19 1.04
N LEU A 68 -14.63 -9.68 1.20
CA LEU A 68 -13.63 -9.63 0.13
C LEU A 68 -14.04 -10.49 -1.06
N ARG A 69 -14.71 -11.63 -0.83
CA ARG A 69 -15.26 -12.45 -1.93
C ARG A 69 -16.37 -11.70 -2.68
N TYR A 70 -17.28 -11.05 -1.98
CA TYR A 70 -18.31 -10.20 -2.61
C TYR A 70 -17.68 -9.08 -3.43
N LEU A 71 -16.73 -8.34 -2.83
CA LEU A 71 -16.02 -7.24 -3.50
C LEU A 71 -15.25 -7.74 -4.72
N TYR A 72 -14.65 -8.92 -4.68
CA TYR A 72 -13.99 -9.55 -5.82
C TYR A 72 -14.94 -9.74 -6.99
N PHE A 73 -16.06 -10.43 -6.77
CA PHE A 73 -17.03 -10.67 -7.83
C PHE A 73 -17.68 -9.38 -8.33
N GLN A 74 -17.88 -8.39 -7.46
CA GLN A 74 -18.34 -7.07 -7.86
C GLN A 74 -17.32 -6.35 -8.75
N LYS A 75 -16.01 -6.51 -8.52
CA LYS A 75 -14.97 -5.90 -9.37
C LYS A 75 -14.84 -6.62 -10.69
N ILE A 76 -14.87 -7.95 -10.71
CA ILE A 76 -14.86 -8.73 -11.95
C ILE A 76 -16.09 -8.42 -12.80
N SER A 77 -17.28 -8.28 -12.19
CA SER A 77 -18.50 -8.00 -12.95
C SER A 77 -18.52 -6.60 -13.58
N ASN A 78 -17.74 -5.67 -13.06
CA ASN A 78 -17.71 -4.26 -13.50
C ASN A 78 -16.35 -3.83 -14.09
N GLY A 79 -15.44 -4.77 -14.30
CA GLY A 79 -14.08 -4.51 -14.74
C GLY A 79 -13.69 -5.34 -15.96
N ILE A 80 -12.64 -4.90 -16.64
CA ILE A 80 -12.05 -5.59 -17.79
C ILE A 80 -10.74 -6.22 -17.33
N GLU A 81 -10.60 -7.54 -17.44
CA GLU A 81 -9.34 -8.19 -17.12
C GLU A 81 -8.23 -7.74 -18.09
N LEU A 82 -7.04 -7.47 -17.58
CA LEU A 82 -5.88 -7.23 -18.43
C LEU A 82 -5.33 -8.58 -18.86
N THR A 83 -5.63 -8.93 -20.10
CA THR A 83 -5.05 -10.09 -20.78
C THR A 83 -4.16 -9.62 -21.92
N LYS A 84 -3.25 -10.49 -22.37
CA LYS A 84 -2.42 -10.26 -23.56
C LYS A 84 -3.20 -9.87 -24.81
N ARG A 85 -4.49 -10.24 -24.89
CA ARG A 85 -5.37 -9.93 -26.04
C ARG A 85 -6.14 -8.63 -25.88
N GLN A 86 -6.26 -8.09 -24.67
CA GLN A 86 -7.01 -6.85 -24.40
C GLN A 86 -6.08 -5.65 -24.26
N PHE A 87 -5.02 -5.79 -23.47
CA PHE A 87 -4.04 -4.73 -23.23
C PHE A 87 -2.62 -5.30 -23.31
N PRO A 88 -2.12 -5.63 -24.51
CA PRO A 88 -0.85 -6.33 -24.68
C PRO A 88 0.31 -5.58 -24.04
N GLU A 89 0.42 -4.27 -24.21
CA GLU A 89 1.54 -3.49 -23.66
C GLU A 89 1.52 -3.47 -22.13
N LEU A 90 0.36 -3.24 -21.51
CA LEU A 90 0.23 -3.24 -20.06
C LEU A 90 0.45 -4.62 -19.46
N TYR A 91 -0.10 -5.64 -20.12
CA TYR A 91 0.04 -7.02 -19.68
C TYR A 91 1.51 -7.41 -19.64
N GLU A 92 2.28 -7.15 -20.69
CA GLU A 92 3.71 -7.50 -20.74
C GLU A 92 4.50 -6.72 -19.68
N ILE A 93 4.29 -5.41 -19.51
CA ILE A 93 4.99 -4.62 -18.47
C ILE A 93 4.69 -5.17 -17.07
N TYR A 94 3.41 -5.41 -16.76
CA TYR A 94 2.99 -5.93 -15.46
C TYR A 94 3.53 -7.33 -15.20
N HIS A 95 3.41 -8.21 -16.19
CA HIS A 95 3.81 -9.61 -16.09
C HIS A 95 5.33 -9.75 -15.94
N GLU A 96 6.12 -9.03 -16.75
CA GLU A 96 7.58 -8.99 -16.59
C GLU A 96 7.99 -8.46 -15.21
N LEU A 97 7.33 -7.40 -14.74
CA LEU A 97 7.58 -6.83 -13.43
C LEU A 97 7.26 -7.82 -12.32
N ALA A 98 6.10 -8.50 -12.38
CA ALA A 98 5.71 -9.51 -11.41
C ALA A 98 6.71 -10.68 -11.38
N LEU A 99 7.14 -11.18 -12.55
CA LEU A 99 8.15 -12.23 -12.62
C LEU A 99 9.48 -11.80 -11.97
N LYS A 100 9.94 -10.57 -12.25
CA LYS A 100 11.14 -9.98 -11.61
C LYS A 100 10.98 -9.85 -10.09
N MET A 101 9.75 -9.64 -9.60
CA MET A 101 9.43 -9.54 -8.18
C MET A 101 9.27 -10.90 -7.48
N GLY A 102 9.42 -12.01 -8.20
CA GLY A 102 9.37 -13.37 -7.66
C GLY A 102 7.99 -14.03 -7.73
N PHE A 103 7.04 -13.47 -8.47
CA PHE A 103 5.80 -14.16 -8.84
C PHE A 103 6.09 -15.18 -9.95
N LYS A 104 5.24 -16.22 -10.05
CA LYS A 104 5.41 -17.30 -11.03
C LYS A 104 4.14 -17.48 -11.86
N ASN A 105 4.25 -18.12 -13.02
CA ASN A 105 3.09 -18.46 -13.87
C ASN A 105 2.35 -19.72 -13.42
N GLY A 106 2.86 -20.40 -12.39
CA GLY A 106 2.30 -21.65 -11.87
C GLY A 106 1.31 -21.44 -10.73
N THR A 107 1.08 -22.51 -9.96
CA THR A 107 0.19 -22.49 -8.78
C THR A 107 0.86 -21.93 -7.53
N GLU A 108 2.18 -21.96 -7.47
CA GLU A 108 2.98 -21.44 -6.35
C GLU A 108 3.30 -19.96 -6.55
N ASN A 109 2.72 -19.08 -5.74
CA ASN A 109 2.85 -17.62 -5.83
C ASN A 109 2.52 -17.06 -7.24
N PRO A 110 1.28 -17.27 -7.73
CA PRO A 110 0.88 -16.83 -9.06
C PRO A 110 0.96 -15.31 -9.21
N VAL A 111 1.21 -14.84 -10.43
CA VAL A 111 1.03 -13.43 -10.79
C VAL A 111 -0.42 -13.04 -10.48
N PRO A 112 -0.68 -12.02 -9.65
CA PRO A 112 -2.04 -11.60 -9.33
C PRO A 112 -2.75 -11.07 -10.59
N PRO A 113 -3.97 -11.55 -10.93
CA PRO A 113 -4.81 -10.95 -11.95
C PRO A 113 -4.93 -9.43 -11.82
N LEU A 114 -4.96 -8.75 -12.96
CA LEU A 114 -5.03 -7.31 -13.06
C LEU A 114 -6.33 -6.91 -13.76
N TYR A 115 -7.11 -6.01 -13.16
CA TYR A 115 -8.40 -5.58 -13.72
C TYR A 115 -8.44 -4.06 -13.94
N LEU A 116 -8.93 -3.63 -15.09
CA LEU A 116 -9.25 -2.24 -15.38
C LEU A 116 -10.68 -1.92 -14.95
N VAL A 117 -10.86 -0.87 -14.15
CA VAL A 117 -12.17 -0.36 -13.74
C VAL A 117 -12.25 1.13 -14.11
N ASN A 118 -13.43 1.58 -14.51
CA ASN A 118 -13.65 3.01 -14.78
C ASN A 118 -13.43 3.84 -13.51
N GLY A 119 -12.54 4.83 -13.57
CA GLY A 119 -12.28 5.77 -12.46
C GLY A 119 -13.18 7.00 -12.43
N ASN A 120 -14.11 7.13 -13.40
CA ASN A 120 -15.12 8.19 -13.49
C ASN A 120 -14.53 9.62 -13.46
N GLY A 121 -13.27 9.79 -13.91
CA GLY A 121 -12.61 11.09 -13.93
C GLY A 121 -12.10 11.56 -12.57
N VAL A 122 -12.28 10.78 -11.51
CA VAL A 122 -11.84 11.12 -10.15
C VAL A 122 -10.48 10.48 -9.91
N MET A 123 -9.44 11.21 -10.30
CA MET A 123 -8.08 10.89 -9.86
C MET A 123 -7.83 11.48 -8.47
N ASN A 124 -8.37 10.86 -7.43
CA ASN A 124 -7.87 11.12 -6.08
C ASN A 124 -6.65 10.23 -5.84
N ALA A 125 -5.59 10.72 -5.20
CA ALA A 125 -4.53 9.85 -4.66
C ALA A 125 -5.08 8.73 -3.73
N PHE A 126 -6.33 8.89 -3.26
CA PHE A 126 -7.14 7.94 -2.50
C PHE A 126 -8.11 7.08 -3.35
N ALA A 127 -8.45 7.51 -4.57
CA ALA A 127 -9.31 6.78 -5.53
C ALA A 127 -8.49 6.08 -6.63
N ALA A 128 -7.21 6.41 -6.76
CA ALA A 128 -6.15 5.59 -7.33
C ALA A 128 -5.85 4.39 -6.39
N LYS A 129 -6.89 3.80 -5.80
CA LYS A 129 -6.77 2.51 -5.15
C LYS A 129 -6.67 1.50 -6.28
N CYS A 130 -5.44 1.13 -6.58
CA CYS A 130 -5.25 -0.28 -6.71
C CYS A 130 -5.48 -0.89 -5.33
N ALA A 131 -6.73 -1.31 -5.12
CA ALA A 131 -7.06 -2.07 -3.94
C ALA A 131 -6.56 -3.49 -4.23
N LEU A 132 -5.42 -3.81 -3.65
CA LEU A 132 -4.97 -5.17 -3.59
C LEU A 132 -5.86 -5.93 -2.61
N TYR A 133 -6.53 -6.94 -3.14
CA TYR A 133 -7.14 -8.00 -2.35
C TYR A 133 -6.24 -9.21 -2.50
N GLU A 134 -6.30 -10.20 -1.58
CA GLU A 134 -5.31 -11.30 -1.47
C GLU A 134 -4.82 -11.93 -2.79
N LYS A 135 -5.57 -11.82 -3.89
CA LYS A 135 -5.25 -12.44 -5.18
C LYS A 135 -5.43 -11.55 -6.41
N TYR A 136 -5.67 -10.24 -6.33
CA TYR A 136 -5.83 -9.41 -7.54
C TYR A 136 -5.54 -7.92 -7.32
N VAL A 137 -5.18 -7.26 -8.42
CA VAL A 137 -4.77 -5.84 -8.54
C VAL A 137 -5.80 -5.13 -9.42
N VAL A 138 -6.15 -3.88 -9.11
CA VAL A 138 -7.14 -3.10 -9.86
C VAL A 138 -6.53 -1.79 -10.34
N LEU A 139 -6.57 -1.51 -11.63
CA LEU A 139 -6.19 -0.21 -12.18
C LEU A 139 -7.44 0.59 -12.51
N HIS A 140 -7.45 1.85 -12.09
CA HIS A 140 -8.45 2.80 -12.54
C HIS A 140 -8.06 3.37 -13.91
N SER A 141 -9.05 3.57 -14.79
CA SER A 141 -8.83 4.13 -16.13
C SER A 141 -8.04 5.44 -16.12
N ASP A 142 -8.24 6.28 -15.11
CA ASP A 142 -7.51 7.55 -14.95
C ASP A 142 -5.99 7.39 -14.80
N ILE A 143 -5.52 6.26 -14.24
CA ILE A 143 -4.09 5.95 -14.14
C ILE A 143 -3.58 5.40 -15.48
N VAL A 144 -4.39 4.57 -16.15
CA VAL A 144 -4.06 4.03 -17.48
C VAL A 144 -3.97 5.14 -18.52
N ASP A 145 -4.78 6.19 -18.40
CA ASP A 145 -4.69 7.40 -19.23
C ASP A 145 -3.31 8.07 -19.14
N ILE A 146 -2.62 8.01 -17.99
CA ILE A 146 -1.25 8.56 -17.88
C ILE A 146 -0.29 7.84 -18.84
N ALA A 147 -0.46 6.54 -19.02
CA ALA A 147 0.34 5.75 -19.96
C ALA A 147 -0.10 5.99 -21.41
N TYR A 148 -1.38 5.78 -21.75
CA TYR A 148 -1.82 5.80 -23.15
C TYR A 148 -2.07 7.21 -23.71
N VAL A 149 -2.56 8.15 -22.91
CA VAL A 149 -2.87 9.51 -23.35
C VAL A 149 -1.66 10.42 -23.21
N HIS A 150 -0.92 10.31 -22.09
CA HIS A 150 0.22 11.17 -21.80
C HIS A 150 1.58 10.52 -22.09
N GLY A 151 1.60 9.28 -22.59
CA GLY A 151 2.82 8.58 -23.01
C GLY A 151 3.75 8.17 -21.87
N ASN A 152 3.28 8.21 -20.62
CA ASN A 152 4.11 7.95 -19.45
C ASN A 152 3.85 6.56 -18.86
N PHE A 153 4.31 5.53 -19.58
CA PHE A 153 4.27 4.13 -19.12
C PHE A 153 5.15 3.88 -17.88
N GLY A 154 6.16 4.73 -17.69
CA GLY A 154 7.06 4.70 -16.55
C GLY A 154 6.33 4.89 -15.22
N ALA A 155 5.52 5.95 -15.12
CA ALA A 155 4.70 6.20 -13.94
C ALA A 155 3.77 5.03 -13.60
N LEU A 156 3.15 4.42 -14.63
CA LEU A 156 2.29 3.25 -14.43
C LEU A 156 3.09 2.03 -13.96
N LYS A 157 4.29 1.80 -14.50
CA LYS A 157 5.20 0.73 -14.04
C LYS A 157 5.56 0.90 -12.56
N PHE A 158 5.83 2.13 -12.10
CA PHE A 158 6.09 2.40 -10.69
C PHE A 158 4.86 2.09 -9.81
N VAL A 159 3.67 2.52 -10.23
CA VAL A 159 2.42 2.22 -9.51
C VAL A 159 2.20 0.70 -9.44
N MET A 160 2.37 -0.02 -10.54
CA MET A 160 2.24 -1.49 -10.54
C MET A 160 3.28 -2.16 -9.61
N ALA A 161 4.51 -1.65 -9.56
CA ALA A 161 5.56 -2.16 -8.66
C ALA A 161 5.21 -1.95 -7.19
N HIS A 162 4.64 -0.79 -6.86
CA HIS A 162 4.15 -0.46 -5.52
C HIS A 162 3.09 -1.45 -5.05
N GLU A 163 2.10 -1.71 -5.90
CA GLU A 163 0.97 -2.60 -5.59
C GLU A 163 1.40 -4.06 -5.46
N LEU A 164 2.26 -4.54 -6.37
CA LEU A 164 2.91 -5.84 -6.24
C LEU A 164 3.78 -5.91 -4.99
N GLY A 165 4.33 -4.79 -4.53
CA GLY A 165 5.08 -4.68 -3.28
C GLY A 165 4.24 -4.99 -2.06
N HIS A 166 2.97 -4.56 -2.04
CA HIS A 166 2.02 -4.96 -0.99
C HIS A 166 1.75 -6.46 -0.97
N VAL A 167 1.66 -7.11 -2.15
CA VAL A 167 1.51 -8.58 -2.26
C VAL A 167 2.76 -9.27 -1.73
N LYS A 168 3.94 -8.90 -2.27
CA LYS A 168 5.24 -9.49 -1.93
C LYS A 168 5.51 -9.40 -0.44
N CYS A 169 5.12 -8.29 0.19
CA CYS A 169 5.30 -8.07 1.62
C CYS A 169 4.13 -8.58 2.49
N ASN A 170 3.17 -9.33 1.93
CA ASN A 170 2.03 -9.91 2.64
C ASN A 170 1.20 -8.88 3.42
N HIS A 171 1.07 -7.65 2.92
CA HIS A 171 0.30 -6.59 3.59
C HIS A 171 -1.21 -6.87 3.60
N VAL A 172 -1.70 -7.62 2.62
CA VAL A 172 -3.12 -8.01 2.47
C VAL A 172 -3.50 -9.29 3.21
N ASN A 173 -2.59 -9.88 3.97
CA ASN A 173 -2.86 -11.12 4.70
C ASN A 173 -3.96 -10.89 5.75
N LEU A 174 -5.06 -11.65 5.64
CA LEU A 174 -6.21 -11.56 6.53
C LEU A 174 -5.90 -11.69 8.02
N ARG A 175 -4.81 -12.39 8.40
CA ARG A 175 -4.38 -12.51 9.80
C ARG A 175 -3.98 -11.16 10.41
N ARG A 176 -3.63 -10.16 9.60
CA ARG A 176 -3.32 -8.81 10.08
C ARG A 176 -4.57 -8.10 10.62
N LEU A 177 -5.76 -8.48 10.19
CA LEU A 177 -7.03 -7.89 10.65
C LEU A 177 -7.33 -8.20 12.13
N ILE A 178 -6.78 -9.30 12.68
CA ILE A 178 -6.98 -9.72 14.07
C ILE A 178 -6.56 -8.62 15.06
N CYS A 179 -5.48 -7.89 14.76
CA CYS A 179 -4.99 -6.81 15.62
C CYS A 179 -5.61 -5.43 15.29
N GLN A 180 -6.37 -5.31 14.21
CA GLN A 180 -6.91 -4.03 13.76
C GLN A 180 -7.87 -3.37 14.78
N PRO A 181 -8.76 -4.09 15.50
CA PRO A 181 -9.66 -3.47 16.47
C PRO A 181 -8.91 -2.72 17.59
N ILE A 182 -7.93 -3.38 18.23
CA ILE A 182 -7.16 -2.76 19.32
C ILE A 182 -6.26 -1.63 18.79
N MET A 183 -5.68 -1.80 17.60
CA MET A 183 -4.86 -0.76 16.97
C MET A 183 -5.69 0.45 16.54
N THR A 184 -6.95 0.26 16.17
CA THR A 184 -7.89 1.33 15.85
C THR A 184 -8.28 2.10 17.11
N MET A 185 -8.60 1.38 18.19
CA MET A 185 -8.90 1.99 19.49
C MET A 185 -7.74 2.84 20.02
N LEU A 186 -6.50 2.41 19.79
CA LEU A 186 -5.29 3.14 20.18
C LEU A 186 -4.81 4.19 19.16
N PHE A 187 -5.55 4.41 18.07
CA PHE A 187 -5.18 5.30 16.97
C PHE A 187 -3.85 4.94 16.28
N LEU A 188 -3.38 3.69 16.42
CA LEU A 188 -2.13 3.18 15.83
C LEU A 188 -2.33 2.52 14.47
N ASN A 189 -3.57 2.20 14.08
CA ASN A 189 -3.86 1.56 12.77
C ASN A 189 -3.30 2.39 11.60
N LYS A 190 -3.43 3.72 11.67
CA LYS A 190 -2.90 4.64 10.63
C LYS A 190 -1.37 4.57 10.53
N SER A 191 -0.68 4.34 11.66
CA SER A 191 0.78 4.16 11.69
C SER A 191 1.19 2.83 11.05
N VAL A 192 0.41 1.75 11.23
CA VAL A 192 0.67 0.48 10.54
C VAL A 192 0.55 0.66 9.03
N ILE A 193 -0.54 1.28 8.57
CA ILE A 193 -0.77 1.57 7.14
C ILE A 193 0.39 2.41 6.59
N ARG A 194 0.75 3.51 7.26
CA ARG A 194 1.89 4.37 6.85
C ARG A 194 3.19 3.60 6.71
N ALA A 195 3.51 2.70 7.64
CA ALA A 195 4.72 1.89 7.54
C ALA A 195 4.67 0.94 6.33
N GLN A 196 3.50 0.36 6.02
CA GLN A 196 3.29 -0.49 4.85
C GLN A 196 3.43 0.29 3.53
N GLU A 197 2.94 1.52 3.47
CA GLU A 197 3.12 2.40 2.30
C GLU A 197 4.62 2.67 2.04
N TYR A 198 5.40 3.00 3.09
CA TYR A 198 6.85 3.16 2.95
C TYR A 198 7.56 1.87 2.54
N THR A 199 7.14 0.71 3.06
CA THR A 199 7.64 -0.59 2.61
C THR A 199 7.39 -0.78 1.11
N ALA A 200 6.16 -0.53 0.65
CA ALA A 200 5.79 -0.68 -0.75
C ALA A 200 6.50 0.34 -1.67
N ASP A 201 6.67 1.58 -1.22
CA ASP A 201 7.46 2.63 -1.91
C ASP A 201 8.93 2.19 -2.10
N ARG A 202 9.54 1.59 -1.07
CA ARG A 202 10.92 1.07 -1.15
C ARG A 202 11.03 -0.10 -2.12
N VAL A 203 10.06 -1.01 -2.12
CA VAL A 203 9.99 -2.11 -3.09
C VAL A 203 9.85 -1.56 -4.51
N ALA A 204 8.92 -0.62 -4.74
CA ALA A 204 8.73 0.01 -6.04
C ALA A 204 10.00 0.72 -6.51
N SER A 205 10.68 1.45 -5.63
CA SER A 205 11.93 2.16 -5.92
C SER A 205 13.08 1.22 -6.28
N TYR A 206 13.07 -0.03 -5.82
CA TYR A 206 14.04 -1.05 -6.22
C TYR A 206 13.77 -1.61 -7.63
N TYR A 207 12.50 -1.92 -7.95
CA TYR A 207 12.13 -2.54 -9.23
C TYR A 207 11.83 -1.56 -10.37
N ALA A 208 11.56 -0.29 -10.05
CA ALA A 208 11.29 0.79 -10.98
C ALA A 208 11.96 2.11 -10.52
N PRO A 209 13.30 2.15 -10.38
CA PRO A 209 14.04 3.29 -9.81
C PRO A 209 13.93 4.58 -10.65
N ASP A 210 13.86 4.45 -11.98
CA ASP A 210 13.85 5.60 -12.89
C ASP A 210 12.51 6.36 -12.86
N GLU A 211 11.45 5.72 -12.35
CA GLU A 211 10.06 6.16 -12.50
C GLU A 211 9.42 6.61 -11.19
N VAL A 212 10.24 6.79 -10.16
CA VAL A 212 9.84 7.10 -8.78
C VAL A 212 8.95 8.35 -8.70
N MET A 213 9.24 9.37 -9.50
CA MET A 213 8.47 10.61 -9.53
C MET A 213 7.15 10.50 -10.28
N GLY A 214 6.86 9.36 -10.92
CA GLY A 214 5.56 9.08 -11.52
C GLY A 214 4.41 9.15 -10.51
N MET A 215 4.69 8.92 -9.23
CA MET A 215 3.69 9.08 -8.16
C MET A 215 3.18 10.53 -8.02
N LEU A 216 3.97 11.53 -8.40
CA LEU A 216 3.56 12.94 -8.36
C LEU A 216 2.38 13.23 -9.30
N TYR A 217 2.28 12.50 -10.41
CA TYR A 217 1.14 12.61 -11.32
C TYR A 217 -0.17 12.20 -10.65
N LEU A 218 -0.13 11.31 -9.65
CA LEU A 218 -1.31 10.93 -8.86
C LEU A 218 -1.77 12.06 -7.94
N PHE A 219 -0.87 12.96 -7.51
CA PHE A 219 -1.20 14.09 -6.65
C PHE A 219 -1.73 15.29 -7.43
N ALA A 220 -1.15 15.56 -8.60
CA ALA A 220 -1.54 16.69 -9.43
C ALA A 220 -2.74 16.37 -10.36
N GLY A 221 -3.03 15.09 -10.53
CA GLY A 221 -4.04 14.61 -11.49
C GLY A 221 -3.44 14.33 -12.87
N LYS A 222 -4.13 13.46 -13.63
CA LYS A 222 -3.63 12.86 -14.88
C LYS A 222 -3.20 13.87 -15.94
N ASN A 223 -3.82 15.05 -15.97
CA ASN A 223 -3.55 16.08 -16.98
C ASN A 223 -2.52 17.13 -16.53
N LEU A 224 -2.31 17.30 -15.22
CA LEU A 224 -1.50 18.39 -14.68
C LEU A 224 -0.13 17.92 -14.18
N GLY A 225 0.07 16.61 -13.94
CA GLY A 225 1.33 16.07 -13.44
C GLY A 225 2.57 16.52 -14.20
N LYS A 226 2.52 16.56 -15.53
CA LYS A 226 3.64 16.99 -16.38
C LYS A 226 4.02 18.48 -16.25
N HIS A 227 3.12 19.30 -15.70
CA HIS A 227 3.35 20.74 -15.51
C HIS A 227 3.90 21.05 -14.11
N VAL A 228 3.99 20.06 -13.22
CA VAL A 228 4.50 20.27 -11.88
C VAL A 228 6.02 20.34 -11.91
N ASN A 229 6.56 21.48 -11.48
CA ASN A 229 7.99 21.58 -11.19
C ASN A 229 8.27 20.85 -9.87
N ILE A 230 9.00 19.73 -9.98
CA ILE A 230 9.31 18.83 -8.86
C ILE A 230 10.15 19.54 -7.80
N ASP A 231 11.16 20.31 -8.21
CA ASP A 231 12.06 21.00 -7.29
C ASP A 231 11.31 22.08 -6.51
N GLU A 232 10.42 22.82 -7.18
CA GLU A 232 9.55 23.83 -6.54
C GLU A 232 8.55 23.20 -5.58
N TYR A 233 7.98 22.04 -5.94
CA TYR A 233 7.08 21.28 -5.07
C TYR A 233 7.77 20.93 -3.74
N PHE A 234 9.01 20.43 -3.78
CA PHE A 234 9.73 20.14 -2.54
C PHE A 234 10.14 21.41 -1.78
N ARG A 235 10.63 22.44 -2.50
CA ARG A 235 11.03 23.73 -1.89
C ARG A 235 9.89 24.40 -1.12
N THR A 236 8.68 24.42 -1.68
CA THR A 236 7.51 25.03 -1.03
C THR A 236 7.06 24.26 0.20
N ILE A 237 7.19 22.93 0.20
CA ILE A 237 6.79 22.07 1.32
C ILE A 237 7.77 22.15 2.48
N GLU A 238 9.08 22.26 2.21
CA GLU A 238 10.12 22.40 3.23
C GLU A 238 9.87 23.62 4.15
N GLN A 239 9.25 24.68 3.61
CA GLN A 239 8.88 25.87 4.39
C GLN A 239 7.89 25.55 5.53
N TYR A 240 7.04 24.53 5.36
CA TYR A 240 6.00 24.15 6.32
C TYR A 240 6.38 22.94 7.18
N GLU A 241 7.51 22.29 6.92
CA GLU A 241 7.91 21.03 7.55
C GLU A 241 7.96 21.09 9.09
N LYS A 242 8.43 22.22 9.63
CA LYS A 242 8.56 22.44 11.08
C LYS A 242 7.24 22.84 11.75
N ASN A 243 6.17 23.07 10.99
CA ASN A 243 4.90 23.55 11.53
C ASN A 243 4.19 22.45 12.35
N LYS A 244 3.88 22.76 13.61
CA LYS A 244 3.19 21.83 14.53
C LYS A 244 1.81 21.40 14.02
N TRP A 245 1.12 22.25 13.26
CA TRP A 245 -0.17 21.91 12.63
C TRP A 245 -0.02 20.87 11.52
N LEU A 246 1.06 20.93 10.74
CA LEU A 246 1.35 19.92 9.71
C LEU A 246 1.61 18.55 10.35
N LYS A 247 2.29 18.52 11.51
CA LYS A 247 2.49 17.29 12.29
C LYS A 247 1.17 16.73 12.84
N LEU A 248 0.27 17.59 13.31
CA LEU A 248 -1.05 17.18 13.79
C LEU A 248 -1.95 16.64 12.66
N VAL A 249 -1.95 17.31 11.50
CA VAL A 249 -2.68 16.85 10.30
C VAL A 249 -2.12 15.50 9.84
N ASN A 250 -0.80 15.34 9.83
CA ASN A 250 -0.17 14.05 9.50
C ASN A 250 -0.53 12.94 10.49
N PHE A 251 -0.55 13.24 11.78
CA PHE A 251 -0.97 12.27 12.79
C PHE A 251 -2.41 11.80 12.57
N ARG A 252 -3.32 12.70 12.16
CA ARG A 252 -4.73 12.37 11.92
C ARG A 252 -5.07 11.90 10.51
N SER A 253 -4.19 12.06 9.52
CA SER A 253 -4.46 11.63 8.14
C SER A 253 -4.48 10.10 8.02
N ASP A 254 -5.48 9.58 7.27
CA ASP A 254 -5.70 8.15 7.05
C ASP A 254 -4.58 7.47 6.23
N HIS A 255 -3.76 8.26 5.55
CA HIS A 255 -2.55 7.80 4.86
C HIS A 255 -1.36 8.67 5.30
N ALA A 256 -0.12 8.25 5.00
CA ALA A 256 1.00 9.16 5.10
C ALA A 256 0.68 10.43 4.30
N VAL A 257 0.91 11.62 4.87
CA VAL A 257 0.69 12.85 4.08
C VAL A 257 1.56 12.74 2.83
N GLY A 258 0.92 12.92 1.67
CA GLY A 258 1.52 12.64 0.36
C GLY A 258 2.93 13.19 0.20
N TYR A 259 3.21 14.37 0.75
CA TYR A 259 4.53 14.98 0.67
C TYR A 259 5.65 14.17 1.32
N ARG A 260 5.40 13.42 2.40
CA ARG A 260 6.46 12.69 3.11
C ARG A 260 6.90 11.45 2.35
N ARG A 261 5.92 10.74 1.77
CA ARG A 261 6.19 9.66 0.82
C ARG A 261 6.93 10.21 -0.38
N MET A 262 6.42 11.29 -0.99
CA MET A 262 7.11 11.95 -2.10
C MET A 262 8.53 12.37 -1.74
N ARG A 263 8.79 12.87 -0.53
CA ARG A 263 10.15 13.24 -0.09
C ARG A 263 11.05 12.02 0.09
N ALA A 264 10.53 10.94 0.66
CA ALA A 264 11.26 9.69 0.77
C ALA A 264 11.64 9.17 -0.63
N LEU A 265 10.68 9.17 -1.56
CA LEU A 265 10.86 8.83 -2.97
C LEU A 265 11.86 9.75 -3.69
N TYR A 266 11.81 11.06 -3.48
CA TYR A 266 12.81 11.97 -4.05
C TYR A 266 14.23 11.65 -3.54
N LYS A 267 14.37 11.33 -2.25
CA LYS A 267 15.65 10.88 -1.70
C LYS A 267 16.12 9.55 -2.29
N THR A 268 15.24 8.63 -2.68
CA THR A 268 15.67 7.35 -3.27
C THR A 268 16.36 7.54 -4.62
N GLN A 269 16.09 8.63 -5.34
CA GLN A 269 16.79 8.93 -6.60
C GLN A 269 18.29 9.14 -6.42
N THR A 270 18.73 9.62 -5.24
CA THR A 270 20.15 9.87 -4.94
C THR A 270 20.75 8.84 -3.98
N GLN A 271 19.94 8.26 -3.09
CA GLN A 271 20.39 7.36 -2.02
C GLN A 271 20.09 5.88 -2.31
N GLY A 272 19.41 5.58 -3.42
CA GLY A 272 18.91 4.24 -3.72
C GLY A 272 17.63 3.90 -2.94
N TRP A 273 17.17 2.66 -3.06
CA TRP A 273 15.88 2.20 -2.54
C TRP A 273 15.77 2.17 -0.99
N ASP A 274 16.90 2.22 -0.27
CA ASP A 274 16.95 2.05 1.19
C ASP A 274 16.59 3.34 1.99
N VAL A 275 15.58 4.08 1.53
CA VAL A 275 15.06 5.26 2.23
C VAL A 275 13.78 4.88 2.98
N HIS A 276 13.83 4.93 4.30
CA HIS A 276 12.71 4.51 5.16
C HIS A 276 11.57 5.53 5.26
N GLY A 277 11.83 6.82 5.03
CA GLY A 277 10.85 7.87 5.32
C GLY A 277 10.61 8.07 6.82
N GLU A 278 9.72 9.02 7.14
CA GLU A 278 9.49 9.49 8.51
C GLU A 278 8.05 9.23 8.97
N MET A 279 7.88 8.59 10.13
CA MET A 279 6.58 8.22 10.67
C MET A 279 5.77 9.39 11.27
N LEU A 280 6.43 10.42 11.80
CA LEU A 280 5.83 11.56 12.55
C LEU A 280 6.46 12.90 12.24
#